data_AF-A0A645ETP3-F1
#
_entry.id   AF-A0A645ETP3-F1
#
_cell.length_a   1.000
_cell.length_b   1.000
_cell.length_c   1.000
_cell.angle_alpha   90.00
_cell.angle_beta   90.00
_cell.angle_gamma   90.00
#
_symmetry.space_group_name_H-M   'P 1'
#
loop_
_entity.id
_entity.type
_entity.pdbx_description
1 polymer ?
#
loop_
_entity_poly.entity_id
_entity_poly.type
_entity_poly.pdbx_seq_one_letter_code
_entity_poly.pdbx_strand_id
1 'polypeptide(L)'
;MRGPLLHCVLVEEEQVVRYDIITPTGWNFSPKDNSGNRGPAETALVGAEISSPELKYVIPGRIIRSFDPCIACATHLLDCRTDNVDEILY
;
A
#
# COMPACT_ATOMS: atom_id res chain seq x y z
N MET A 1 -2.41 7.39 13.43
CA MET A 1 -2.79 7.80 12.06
C MET A 1 -1.85 7.08 11.08
N ARG A 2 -2.36 6.62 9.92
CA ARG A 2 -1.63 5.70 9.03
C ARG A 2 -0.68 6.40 8.05
N GLY A 3 -0.81 7.71 7.87
CA GLY A 3 -0.02 8.50 6.92
C GLY A 3 -0.89 9.36 5.98
N PRO A 4 -0.31 9.90 4.90
CA PRO A 4 -0.99 10.76 3.93
C PRO A 4 -1.95 9.99 3.04
N LEU A 5 -3.07 10.63 2.69
CA LEU A 5 -4.11 10.14 1.79
C LEU A 5 -4.25 11.11 0.62
N LEU A 6 -4.18 10.61 -0.61
CA LEU A 6 -4.35 11.41 -1.83
C LEU A 6 -5.55 10.90 -2.62
N HIS A 7 -6.44 11.81 -3.00
CA HIS A 7 -7.52 11.58 -3.95
C HIS A 7 -7.27 12.50 -5.14
N CYS A 8 -7.22 11.94 -6.34
CA CYS A 8 -7.07 12.66 -7.60
C CYS A 8 -8.32 12.44 -8.44
N VAL A 9 -8.89 13.53 -8.97
CA VAL A 9 -10.12 13.50 -9.75
C VAL A 9 -9.91 14.25 -11.06
N LEU A 10 -10.27 13.62 -12.17
CA LEU A 10 -10.37 14.26 -13.48
C LEU A 10 -11.85 14.45 -13.82
N VAL A 11 -12.24 15.68 -14.14
CA VAL A 11 -13.62 16.05 -14.49
C VAL A 11 -13.62 16.67 -15.89
N GLU A 12 -14.44 16.11 -16.77
CA GLU A 12 -14.68 16.59 -18.14
C GLU A 12 -16.18 16.67 -18.38
N GLU A 13 -16.65 17.75 -19.03
CA GLU A 13 -18.07 17.94 -19.35
C GLU A 13 -19.03 17.68 -18.16
N GLU A 14 -18.64 18.16 -16.97
CA GLU A 14 -19.39 17.98 -15.71
C GLU A 14 -19.48 16.52 -15.20
N GLN A 15 -18.74 15.59 -15.80
CA GLN A 15 -18.66 14.19 -15.38
C GLN A 15 -17.27 13.84 -14.83
N VAL A 16 -17.22 13.01 -13.78
CA VAL A 16 -15.97 12.43 -13.29
C VAL A 16 -15.56 11.31 -14.24
N VAL A 17 -14.50 11.55 -15.02
CA VAL A 17 -13.99 10.58 -16.00
C VAL A 17 -12.90 9.69 -15.40
N ARG A 18 -12.21 10.13 -14.34
CA ARG A 18 -11.20 9.35 -13.63
C ARG A 18 -11.14 9.72 -12.15
N TYR A 19 -10.96 8.72 -11.29
CA TYR A 19 -10.82 8.90 -9.85
C TYR A 19 -9.74 7.96 -9.30
N ASP A 20 -8.57 8.49 -9.00
CA ASP A 20 -7.47 7.73 -8.40
C ASP A 20 -7.35 8.00 -6.90
N ILE A 21 -6.96 6.98 -6.15
CA ILE A 21 -6.71 7.10 -4.71
C ILE A 21 -5.36 6.46 -4.40
N ILE A 22 -4.52 7.19 -3.67
CA ILE A 22 -3.33 6.62 -3.04
C ILE A 22 -3.52 6.67 -1.53
N THR A 23 -3.70 5.49 -0.93
CA THR A 23 -3.96 5.39 0.52
C THR A 23 -2.67 5.35 1.34
N PRO A 24 -2.75 5.70 2.63
CA PRO A 24 -1.60 5.57 3.53
C PRO A 24 -1.02 4.16 3.58
N THR A 25 -1.89 3.13 3.53
CA THR A 25 -1.43 1.74 3.52
C THR A 25 -0.79 1.38 2.17
N GLY A 26 -1.26 1.93 1.05
CA GLY A 26 -0.60 1.81 -0.26
C GLY A 26 0.84 2.33 -0.24
N TRP A 27 1.10 3.48 0.40
CA TRP A 27 2.46 3.99 0.58
C TRP A 27 3.33 3.08 1.46
N ASN A 28 2.81 2.64 2.61
CA ASN A 28 3.61 1.88 3.59
C ASN A 28 3.89 0.44 3.16
N PHE A 29 2.98 -0.16 2.40
CA PHE A 29 3.02 -1.55 1.95
C PHE A 29 3.17 -1.67 0.44
N SER A 30 3.77 -0.65 -0.21
CA SER A 30 4.11 -0.72 -1.61
C SER A 30 5.06 -1.90 -1.85
N PRO A 31 4.94 -2.61 -2.99
CA PRO A 31 5.95 -3.57 -3.40
C PRO A 31 7.27 -2.84 -3.70
N LYS A 32 8.27 -3.60 -4.15
CA LYS A 32 9.48 -3.00 -4.68
C LYS A 32 9.19 -2.12 -5.88
N ASP A 33 9.87 -0.98 -5.96
CA ASP A 33 9.81 -0.12 -7.13
C ASP A 33 10.53 -0.75 -8.34
N ASN A 34 10.45 -0.06 -9.49
CA ASN A 34 11.09 -0.49 -10.74
C ASN A 34 12.63 -0.59 -10.65
N SER A 35 13.25 0.05 -9.66
CA SER A 35 14.69 -0.05 -9.38
C SER A 35 15.02 -1.16 -8.36
N GLY A 36 14.01 -1.87 -7.84
CA GLY A 36 14.13 -2.92 -6.84
C GLY A 36 14.25 -2.42 -5.40
N ASN A 37 14.02 -1.13 -5.14
CA ASN A 37 14.04 -0.58 -3.79
C ASN A 37 12.81 -1.05 -3.01
N ARG A 38 13.03 -1.41 -1.74
CA ARG A 38 11.97 -1.89 -0.85
C ARG A 38 11.07 -0.75 -0.39
N GLY A 39 9.77 -1.03 -0.24
CA GLY A 39 8.84 -0.13 0.43
C GLY A 39 9.14 0.01 1.94
N PRO A 40 8.43 0.92 2.64
CA PRO A 40 8.67 1.18 4.06
C PRO A 40 8.53 -0.06 4.95
N ALA A 41 7.45 -0.83 4.81
CA ALA A 41 7.21 -2.03 5.62
C ALA A 41 8.25 -3.14 5.34
N GLU A 42 8.60 -3.36 4.08
CA GLU A 42 9.66 -4.31 3.71
C GLU A 42 11.00 -3.90 4.28
N THR A 43 11.35 -2.61 4.21
CA THR A 43 12.60 -2.06 4.77
C THR A 43 12.66 -2.23 6.28
N ALA A 44 11.55 -1.98 6.99
CA ALA A 44 11.48 -2.12 8.44
C ALA A 44 11.69 -3.57 8.94
N LEU A 45 11.44 -4.57 8.09
CA LEU A 45 11.70 -5.98 8.41
C LEU A 45 13.17 -6.37 8.23
N VAL A 46 13.93 -5.64 7.40
CA VAL A 46 15.34 -5.96 7.12
C VAL A 46 16.17 -5.69 8.37
N GLY A 47 16.89 -6.71 8.85
CA GLY A 47 17.77 -6.60 10.01
C GLY A 47 17.07 -6.73 11.36
N ALA A 48 15.76 -7.06 11.39
CA ALA A 48 15.06 -7.31 12.65
C ALA A 48 15.66 -8.53 13.38
N GLU A 49 16.14 -8.32 14.61
CA GLU A 49 16.70 -9.38 15.44
C GLU A 49 15.63 -10.33 15.96
N ILE A 50 15.87 -11.64 15.82
CA ILE A 50 15.01 -12.69 16.34
C ILE A 50 15.81 -13.46 17.38
N SER A 51 15.61 -13.10 18.66
CA SER A 51 16.40 -13.63 19.78
C SER A 51 16.12 -15.09 20.11
N SER A 52 14.98 -15.64 19.67
CA SER A 52 14.67 -17.07 19.83
C SER A 52 13.68 -17.57 18.76
N PRO A 53 13.68 -18.89 18.43
CA PRO A 53 12.80 -19.46 17.41
C PRO A 53 11.30 -19.22 17.66
N GLU A 54 10.89 -19.15 18.93
CA GLU A 54 9.49 -18.93 19.32
C GLU A 54 8.99 -17.53 18.90
N LEU A 55 9.92 -16.58 18.76
CA LEU A 55 9.61 -15.20 18.39
C LEU A 55 9.62 -14.95 16.88
N LYS A 56 9.90 -15.97 16.07
CA LYS A 56 10.04 -15.87 14.60
C LYS A 56 8.87 -15.18 13.91
N TYR A 57 7.65 -15.37 14.39
CA TYR A 57 6.45 -14.71 13.84
C TYR A 57 5.99 -13.51 14.68
N VAL A 58 6.40 -13.45 15.94
CA VAL A 58 6.03 -12.38 16.87
C VAL A 58 6.73 -11.09 16.48
N ILE A 59 8.05 -11.12 16.22
CA ILE A 59 8.81 -9.90 15.91
C ILE A 59 8.36 -9.28 14.58
N PRO A 60 8.31 -10.02 13.44
CA PRO A 60 7.77 -9.47 12.19
C PRO A 60 6.33 -8.99 12.36
N GLY A 61 5.51 -9.75 13.09
CA GLY A 61 4.13 -9.37 13.36
C GLY A 61 4.00 -8.09 14.17
N ARG A 62 4.91 -7.79 15.10
CA ARG A 62 4.93 -6.52 15.85
C ARG A 62 5.30 -5.36 14.95
N ILE A 63 6.33 -5.54 14.12
CA ILE A 63 6.77 -4.52 13.14
C ILE A 63 5.63 -4.20 12.18
N ILE A 64 5.00 -5.20 11.56
CA ILE A 64 3.91 -4.95 10.61
C ILE A 64 2.71 -4.28 11.28
N ARG A 65 2.33 -4.69 12.50
CA ARG A 65 1.20 -4.08 13.22
C ARG A 65 1.47 -2.65 13.68
N SER A 66 2.73 -2.24 13.84
CA SER A 66 3.03 -0.83 14.21
C SER A 66 2.70 0.16 13.09
N PHE A 67 2.55 -0.32 11.84
CA PHE A 67 2.06 0.49 10.71
C PHE A 67 0.52 0.60 10.66
N ASP A 68 -0.22 -0.07 11.54
CA ASP A 68 -1.70 -0.11 11.55
C ASP A 68 -2.28 -0.39 10.14
N PRO A 69 -1.96 -1.54 9.53
CA PRO A 69 -2.38 -1.84 8.16
C PRO A 69 -3.89 -1.94 8.03
N CYS A 70 -4.45 -1.25 7.03
CA CYS A 70 -5.84 -1.38 6.63
C CYS A 70 -5.92 -2.07 5.26
N ILE A 71 -6.15 -3.38 5.25
CA ILE A 71 -6.18 -4.16 3.99
C ILE A 71 -7.34 -3.71 3.09
N ALA A 72 -8.50 -3.37 3.67
CA ALA A 72 -9.62 -2.80 2.92
C ALA A 72 -9.25 -1.47 2.22
N CYS A 73 -8.35 -0.68 2.81
CA CYS A 73 -7.86 0.57 2.24
C CYS A 73 -6.76 0.35 1.19
N ALA A 74 -6.05 -0.78 1.23
CA ALA A 74 -4.93 -1.05 0.31
C ALA A 74 -5.37 -1.60 -1.05
N THR A 75 -6.59 -2.15 -1.14
CA THR A 75 -6.98 -3.04 -2.25
C THR A 75 -8.17 -2.51 -3.03
N HIS A 76 -8.32 -1.19 -3.17
CA HIS A 76 -9.46 -0.56 -3.86
C HIS A 76 -9.91 -1.39 -5.07
N LEU A 77 -11.21 -1.70 -5.11
CA LEU A 77 -11.79 -2.60 -6.10
C LEU A 77 -11.61 -2.00 -7.50
N LEU A 78 -10.90 -2.72 -8.35
CA LEU A 78 -10.88 -2.46 -9.79
C LEU A 78 -12.12 -3.12 -10.41
N ASP A 79 -12.93 -2.36 -11.14
CA ASP A 79 -13.95 -2.93 -12.01
C ASP A 79 -13.28 -3.38 -13.31
N CYS A 80 -13.03 -4.67 -13.45
CA CYS A 80 -12.40 -5.28 -14.62
C CYS A 80 -13.38 -5.58 -15.77
N ARG A 81 -14.61 -5.05 -15.74
CA ARG A 81 -15.60 -5.21 -16.83
C ARG A 81 -15.40 -4.23 -17.98
N THR A 82 -14.71 -3.14 -17.75
CA THR A 82 -14.31 -2.19 -18.78
C THR A 82 -12.85 -2.45 -19.15
N ASP A 83 -12.53 -2.52 -20.44
CA ASP A 83 -11.14 -2.60 -20.94
C ASP A 83 -10.27 -1.39 -20.52
N ASN A 84 -10.85 -0.42 -19.79
CA ASN A 84 -10.14 0.65 -19.11
C ASN A 84 -9.58 0.13 -17.79
N VAL A 85 -8.44 -0.56 -17.88
CA VAL A 85 -7.55 -0.69 -16.73
C VAL A 85 -6.92 0.68 -16.56
N ASP A 86 -7.58 1.56 -15.80
CA ASP A 86 -6.94 2.80 -15.34
C ASP A 86 -5.67 2.37 -14.62
N GLU A 87 -4.53 2.67 -15.25
CA GLU A 87 -3.20 2.35 -14.73
C GLU A 87 -3.13 2.85 -13.29
N ILE A 88 -3.11 1.90 -12.35
CA ILE A 88 -2.65 2.17 -11.00
C ILE A 88 -1.20 2.58 -11.17
N LEU A 89 -0.95 3.88 -11.03
CA LEU A 89 0.39 4.44 -10.95
C LEU A 89 1.08 3.80 -9.74
N TYR A 90 1.97 2.85 -10.01
CA TYR A 90 3.06 2.47 -9.12
C TYR A 90 4.34 3.15 -9.60
#